data_AF-A0A6C0IRZ9-F1
#
_entry.id   AF-A0A6C0IRZ9-F1
#
_cell.length_a   1.000
_cell.length_b   1.000
_cell.length_c   1.000
_cell.angle_alpha   90.00
_cell.angle_beta   90.00
_cell.angle_gamma   90.00
#
_symmetry.space_group_name_H-M   'P 1'
#
loop_
_entity.id
_entity.type
_entity.pdbx_description
1 polymer ?
#
loop_
_entity_poly.entity_id
_entity_poly.type
_entity_poly.pdbx_seq_one_letter_code
_entity_poly.pdbx_strand_id
1 'polypeptide(L)'
;MNNKPHIIMKHSNTDSRYISLAIEEAEKSVASYRVGCIAVASGKILARGCNNSRTYSNDGMIGESLSCHAEIDVLRKVKKLDISKKMKFYIVRISSAGELVCSAPCIDCFMTMKDFNIKNMIYIGHDGEIIKRDICEFHTTHRCGGKKAIIEKRADIVRVR
;
A
#
# COMPACT_ATOMS: atom_id res chain seq x y z
N MET A 1 -9.95 25.26 -14.95
CA MET A 1 -9.52 24.26 -13.94
C MET A 1 -8.02 24.08 -14.08
N ASN A 2 -7.24 24.53 -13.10
CA ASN A 2 -5.78 24.53 -13.18
C ASN A 2 -5.23 23.11 -13.00
N ASN A 3 -4.98 22.42 -14.10
CA ASN A 3 -4.17 21.20 -14.11
C ASN A 3 -2.74 21.58 -13.74
N LYS A 4 -2.43 21.54 -12.43
CA LYS A 4 -1.04 21.53 -12.00
C LYS A 4 -0.37 20.32 -12.66
N PRO A 5 0.79 20.48 -13.33
CA PRO A 5 1.50 19.35 -13.88
C PRO A 5 1.79 18.36 -12.74
N HIS A 6 1.36 17.11 -12.90
CA HIS A 6 1.77 16.04 -12.01
C HIS A 6 3.29 15.90 -12.16
N ILE A 7 4.06 16.40 -11.19
CA ILE A 7 5.51 16.25 -11.16
C ILE A 7 5.79 14.78 -10.86
N ILE A 8 6.00 13.98 -11.90
CA ILE A 8 6.47 12.60 -11.78
C ILE A 8 7.97 12.69 -11.45
N MET A 9 8.33 12.41 -10.20
CA MET A 9 9.74 12.32 -9.83
C MET A 9 10.37 11.10 -10.50
N LYS A 10 11.56 11.27 -11.09
CA LYS A 10 12.34 10.15 -11.63
C LYS A 10 12.72 9.17 -10.50
N HIS A 11 12.46 7.88 -10.71
CA HIS A 11 12.91 6.82 -9.79
C HIS A 11 14.40 6.52 -9.99
N SER A 12 15.09 6.05 -8.95
CA SER A 12 16.51 5.66 -9.03
C SER A 12 16.70 4.15 -9.11
N ASN A 13 17.91 3.68 -9.42
CA ASN A 13 18.27 2.24 -9.37
C ASN A 13 18.00 1.62 -7.99
N THR A 14 18.17 2.40 -6.92
CA THR A 14 17.82 1.99 -5.56
C THR A 14 16.32 1.80 -5.39
N ASP A 15 15.51 2.69 -5.99
CA ASP A 15 14.06 2.54 -5.96
C ASP A 15 13.64 1.26 -6.72
N SER A 16 14.25 0.96 -7.87
CA SER A 16 14.02 -0.29 -8.62
C SER A 16 14.34 -1.53 -7.80
N ARG A 17 15.44 -1.54 -7.03
CA ARG A 17 15.78 -2.66 -6.13
C ARG A 17 14.68 -2.90 -5.09
N TYR A 18 14.15 -1.85 -4.46
CA TYR A 18 13.08 -2.03 -3.48
C TYR A 18 11.73 -2.41 -4.10
N ILE A 19 11.49 -2.03 -5.36
CA ILE A 19 10.35 -2.53 -6.14
C ILE A 19 10.49 -4.04 -6.36
N SER A 20 11.65 -4.53 -6.78
CA SER A 20 11.89 -5.99 -6.93
C SER A 20 11.62 -6.75 -5.63
N LEU A 21 12.08 -6.21 -4.50
CA LEU A 21 11.80 -6.81 -3.20
C LEU A 21 10.31 -6.74 -2.82
N ALA A 22 9.59 -5.70 -3.24
CA ALA A 22 8.14 -5.61 -3.04
C ALA A 22 7.39 -6.63 -3.91
N ILE A 23 7.90 -6.96 -5.11
CA ILE A 23 7.38 -8.04 -5.97
C ILE A 23 7.53 -9.39 -5.25
N GLU A 24 8.73 -9.69 -4.73
CA GLU A 24 8.97 -10.90 -3.93
C GLU A 24 8.01 -11.00 -2.73
N GLU A 25 7.69 -9.87 -2.10
CA GLU A 25 6.74 -9.84 -0.99
C GLU A 25 5.30 -10.08 -1.45
N ALA A 26 4.90 -9.53 -2.60
CA ALA A 26 3.58 -9.73 -3.18
C ALA A 26 3.32 -11.21 -3.50
N GLU A 27 4.32 -11.91 -4.03
CA GLU A 27 4.25 -13.35 -4.37
C GLU A 27 3.88 -14.25 -3.18
N LYS A 28 4.05 -13.78 -1.94
CA LYS A 28 3.65 -14.51 -0.71
C LYS A 28 2.14 -14.48 -0.46
N SER A 29 1.40 -13.60 -1.13
CA SER A 29 -0.06 -13.52 -0.99
C SER A 29 -0.75 -14.60 -1.82
N VAL A 30 -1.73 -15.25 -1.21
CA VAL A 30 -2.61 -16.24 -1.87
C VAL A 30 -3.81 -15.60 -2.57
N ALA A 31 -3.94 -14.28 -2.53
CA ALA A 31 -5.06 -13.56 -3.16
C ALA A 31 -4.92 -13.53 -4.69
N SER A 32 -6.04 -13.42 -5.41
CA SER A 32 -6.02 -13.29 -6.88
C SER A 32 -5.27 -12.04 -7.35
N TYR A 33 -5.40 -10.94 -6.61
CA TYR A 33 -4.56 -9.76 -6.76
C TYR A 33 -3.61 -9.68 -5.57
N ARG A 34 -2.33 -9.79 -5.87
CA ARG A 34 -1.26 -9.89 -4.88
C ARG A 34 -0.59 -8.54 -4.75
N VAL A 35 -0.62 -7.97 -3.55
CA VAL A 35 -0.08 -6.66 -3.25
C VAL A 35 1.08 -6.84 -2.30
N GLY A 36 2.22 -6.24 -2.64
CA GLY A 36 3.41 -6.22 -1.81
C GLY A 36 3.78 -4.80 -1.43
N CYS A 37 4.23 -4.61 -0.19
CA CYS A 37 4.63 -3.31 0.33
C CYS A 37 5.93 -3.41 1.13
N ILE A 38 6.81 -2.42 0.97
CA ILE A 38 8.05 -2.28 1.74
C ILE A 38 8.18 -0.86 2.28
N ALA A 39 8.50 -0.74 3.57
CA ALA A 39 8.91 0.52 4.20
C ALA A 39 10.43 0.58 4.37
N VAL A 40 11.03 1.68 3.93
CA VAL A 40 12.49 1.91 3.99
C VAL A 40 12.79 3.25 4.64
N ALA A 41 13.74 3.31 5.58
CA ALA A 41 14.31 4.55 6.09
C ALA A 41 15.83 4.52 6.00
N SER A 42 16.44 5.57 5.45
CA SER A 42 17.90 5.70 5.33
C SER A 42 18.59 4.45 4.72
N GLY A 43 17.98 3.85 3.70
CA GLY A 43 18.49 2.65 3.01
C GLY A 43 18.26 1.32 3.76
N LYS A 44 17.66 1.35 4.96
CA LYS A 44 17.33 0.14 5.73
C LYS A 44 15.85 -0.19 5.58
N ILE A 45 15.56 -1.47 5.31
CA ILE A 45 14.18 -1.98 5.31
C ILE A 45 13.70 -2.06 6.76
N LEU A 46 12.61 -1.37 7.04
CA LEU A 46 11.98 -1.36 8.37
C LEU A 46 10.95 -2.47 8.49
N ALA A 47 10.16 -2.66 7.42
CA ALA A 47 9.11 -3.66 7.38
C ALA A 47 8.79 -4.06 5.93
N ARG A 48 8.27 -5.27 5.79
CA ARG A 48 7.72 -5.83 4.55
C ARG A 48 6.34 -6.41 4.85
N GLY A 49 5.43 -6.41 3.90
CA GLY A 49 4.11 -6.99 4.06
C GLY A 49 3.38 -7.22 2.75
N CYS A 50 2.40 -8.11 2.78
CA CYS A 50 1.52 -8.41 1.67
C CYS A 50 0.06 -8.44 2.11
N ASN A 51 -0.86 -8.31 1.16
CA ASN A 51 -2.28 -8.39 1.46
C ASN A 51 -2.67 -9.82 1.88
N ASN A 52 -3.53 -9.92 2.89
CA ASN A 52 -3.96 -11.19 3.46
C ASN A 52 -5.43 -11.11 3.94
N SER A 53 -6.01 -12.27 4.26
CA SER A 53 -7.42 -12.41 4.65
C SER A 53 -7.73 -11.96 6.08
N ARG A 54 -6.80 -11.33 6.80
CA ARG A 54 -7.07 -10.84 8.16
C ARG A 54 -8.09 -9.71 8.12
N THR A 55 -9.19 -9.89 8.86
CA THR A 55 -10.32 -8.94 8.93
C THR A 55 -10.42 -8.21 10.27
N TYR A 56 -9.54 -8.52 11.23
CA TYR A 56 -9.56 -7.92 12.57
C TYR A 56 -8.16 -7.69 13.15
N SER A 57 -8.00 -6.60 13.91
CA SER A 57 -6.85 -6.35 14.78
C SER A 57 -7.21 -5.51 16.01
N ASN A 58 -6.57 -5.83 17.15
CA ASN A 58 -6.72 -5.09 18.41
C ASN A 58 -6.17 -3.65 18.35
N ASP A 59 -5.32 -3.34 17.37
CA ASP A 59 -4.76 -1.99 17.16
C ASP A 59 -5.71 -1.05 16.38
N GLY A 60 -6.90 -1.52 16.01
CA GLY A 60 -7.91 -0.75 15.29
C GLY A 60 -7.62 -0.51 13.80
N MET A 61 -6.46 -0.96 13.30
CA MET A 61 -6.06 -0.73 11.90
C MET A 61 -6.74 -1.71 10.92
N ILE A 62 -7.41 -2.75 11.44
CA ILE A 62 -8.18 -3.74 10.68
C ILE A 62 -9.48 -3.97 11.46
N GLY A 63 -10.59 -3.43 10.98
CA GLY A 63 -11.89 -3.55 11.68
C GLY A 63 -13.11 -3.24 10.81
N GLU A 64 -12.91 -2.60 9.66
CA GLU A 64 -13.96 -2.29 8.68
C GLU A 64 -13.64 -2.76 7.26
N SER A 65 -12.71 -3.72 7.14
CA SER A 65 -12.26 -4.25 5.85
C SER A 65 -12.40 -5.76 5.82
N LEU A 66 -12.76 -6.29 4.65
CA LEU A 66 -12.83 -7.73 4.38
C LEU A 66 -11.45 -8.36 4.15
N SER A 67 -10.39 -7.56 4.18
CA SER A 67 -9.01 -8.02 4.08
C SER A 67 -8.04 -6.99 4.67
N CYS A 68 -6.84 -7.45 5.02
CA CYS A 68 -5.73 -6.58 5.36
C CYS A 68 -4.96 -6.27 4.09
N HIS A 69 -4.83 -4.98 3.79
CA HIS A 69 -4.01 -4.49 2.71
C HIS A 69 -2.52 -4.55 3.07
N ALA A 70 -1.64 -4.62 2.06
CA ALA A 70 -0.20 -4.72 2.26
C ALA A 70 0.35 -3.46 2.95
N GLU A 71 -0.18 -2.29 2.62
CA GLU A 71 0.18 -1.01 3.22
C GLU A 71 -0.10 -1.03 4.73
N ILE A 72 -1.30 -1.51 5.13
CA ILE A 72 -1.70 -1.62 6.53
C ILE A 72 -0.83 -2.64 7.28
N ASP A 73 -0.53 -3.79 6.67
CA ASP A 73 0.34 -4.80 7.29
C ASP A 73 1.74 -4.23 7.59
N VAL A 74 2.31 -3.46 6.65
CA VAL A 74 3.58 -2.76 6.85
C VAL A 74 3.48 -1.69 7.94
N LEU A 75 2.45 -0.84 7.92
CA LEU A 75 2.28 0.22 8.92
C LEU A 75 2.15 -0.35 10.34
N ARG A 76 1.45 -1.47 10.51
CA ARG A 76 1.32 -2.16 11.80
C ARG A 76 2.67 -2.66 12.32
N LYS A 77 3.53 -3.16 11.43
CA LYS A 77 4.90 -3.57 11.77
C LYS A 77 5.76 -2.37 12.12
N VAL A 78 5.67 -1.28 11.34
CA VAL A 78 6.39 -0.02 11.61
C VAL A 78 5.98 0.60 12.94
N LYS A 79 4.68 0.59 13.29
CA LYS A 79 4.16 1.14 14.55
C LYS A 79 4.80 0.50 15.78
N LYS A 80 5.17 -0.78 15.70
CA LYS A 80 5.85 -1.51 16.80
C LYS A 80 7.31 -1.11 16.99
N LEU A 81 7.92 -0.47 16.00
CA LEU A 81 9.33 -0.11 16.01
C LEU A 81 9.59 1.30 16.56
N ASP A 82 8.54 2.08 16.84
CA ASP A 82 8.60 3.46 17.36
C ASP A 82 9.60 4.37 16.60
N ILE A 83 9.50 4.37 15.27
CA ILE A 83 10.46 5.03 14.39
C ILE A 83 10.03 6.48 14.11
N SER A 84 10.90 7.43 14.44
CA SER A 84 10.71 8.85 14.13
C SER A 84 11.25 9.27 12.75
N LYS A 85 12.00 8.42 12.05
CA LYS A 85 12.64 8.74 10.77
C LYS A 85 11.65 8.82 9.61
N LYS A 86 11.91 9.71 8.66
CA LYS A 86 11.18 9.79 7.39
C LYS A 86 11.37 8.52 6.56
N MET A 87 10.27 7.93 6.11
CA MET A 87 10.26 6.67 5.38
C MET A 87 9.85 6.83 3.92
N LYS A 88 10.23 5.86 3.10
CA LYS A 88 9.69 5.64 1.77
C LYS A 88 8.90 4.35 1.74
N PHE A 89 7.80 4.35 1.01
CA PHE A 89 6.98 3.17 0.77
C PHE A 89 7.09 2.74 -0.68
N TYR A 90 7.25 1.45 -0.91
CA TYR A 90 7.29 0.82 -2.23
C TYR A 90 6.12 -0.16 -2.32
N ILE A 91 5.18 0.09 -3.22
CA ILE A 91 3.90 -0.64 -3.31
C ILE A 91 3.77 -1.22 -4.71
N VAL A 92 3.57 -2.52 -4.83
CA VAL A 92 3.34 -3.20 -6.10
C VAL A 92 2.08 -4.03 -6.03
N ARG A 93 1.44 -4.24 -7.19
CA ARG A 93 0.31 -5.13 -7.34
C ARG A 93 0.54 -6.02 -8.56
N ILE A 94 0.33 -7.31 -8.36
CA ILE A 94 0.46 -8.34 -9.39
C ILE A 94 -0.93 -8.92 -9.63
N SER A 95 -1.34 -9.00 -10.90
CA SER A 95 -2.57 -9.65 -11.33
C SER A 95 -2.46 -11.18 -11.19
N SER A 96 -3.59 -11.88 -11.36
CA SER A 96 -3.57 -13.35 -11.39
C SER A 96 -2.79 -13.92 -12.59
N ALA A 97 -2.58 -13.12 -13.63
CA ALA A 97 -1.75 -13.46 -14.79
C ALA A 97 -0.24 -13.21 -14.54
N GLY A 98 0.15 -12.67 -13.38
CA GLY A 98 1.54 -12.36 -13.08
C GLY A 98 2.00 -10.97 -13.55
N GLU A 99 1.09 -10.13 -14.03
CA GLU A 99 1.42 -8.81 -14.58
C GLU A 99 1.42 -7.72 -13.50
N LEU A 100 2.37 -6.78 -13.60
CA LEU A 100 2.35 -5.57 -12.77
C LEU A 100 1.21 -4.66 -13.21
N VAL A 101 0.34 -4.31 -12.27
CA VAL A 101 -0.82 -3.45 -12.50
C VAL A 101 -0.83 -2.31 -11.48
N CYS A 102 -1.69 -1.32 -11.72
CA CYS A 102 -1.82 -0.16 -10.85
C CYS A 102 -1.91 -0.52 -9.37
N SER A 103 -0.95 -0.01 -8.60
CA SER A 103 -0.77 -0.30 -7.18
C SER A 103 -0.95 0.93 -6.30
N ALA A 104 -1.58 1.99 -6.83
CA ALA A 104 -1.95 3.15 -6.05
C ALA A 104 -2.77 2.73 -4.80
N PRO A 105 -2.41 3.21 -3.60
CA PRO A 105 -3.09 2.82 -2.38
C PRO A 105 -4.56 3.25 -2.39
N CYS A 106 -5.42 2.48 -1.72
CA CYS A 106 -6.81 2.88 -1.53
C CYS A 106 -6.91 4.05 -0.53
N ILE A 107 -8.08 4.70 -0.50
CA ILE A 107 -8.32 5.84 0.38
C ILE A 107 -8.10 5.52 1.86
N ASP A 108 -8.53 4.35 2.32
CA ASP A 108 -8.41 3.96 3.74
C ASP A 108 -6.94 3.71 4.13
N CYS A 109 -6.16 3.08 3.24
CA CYS A 109 -4.72 2.92 3.41
C CYS A 109 -4.03 4.28 3.41
N PHE A 110 -4.35 5.13 2.45
CA PHE A 110 -3.77 6.47 2.34
C PHE A 110 -4.06 7.34 3.57
N MET A 111 -5.27 7.30 4.12
CA MET A 111 -5.61 8.03 5.35
C MET A 111 -4.80 7.52 6.53
N THR A 112 -4.68 6.20 6.69
CA THR A 112 -3.83 5.61 7.74
C THR A 112 -2.35 5.99 7.55
N MET A 113 -1.87 6.06 6.31
CA MET A 113 -0.49 6.45 6.00
C MET A 113 -0.17 7.89 6.42
N LYS A 114 -1.16 8.79 6.50
CA LYS A 114 -0.95 10.18 6.93
C LYS A 114 -0.56 10.32 8.40
N ASP A 115 -0.88 9.33 9.22
CA ASP A 115 -0.52 9.31 10.64
C ASP A 115 0.93 8.87 10.89
N PHE A 116 1.68 8.57 9.81
CA PHE A 116 3.05 8.09 9.86
C PHE A 116 4.00 9.07 9.16
N ASN A 117 5.28 9.04 9.55
CA ASN A 117 6.31 9.92 8.97
C ASN A 117 6.80 9.42 7.59
N ILE A 118 5.88 9.33 6.61
CA ILE A 118 6.19 8.91 5.24
C ILE A 118 6.53 10.14 4.42
N LYS A 119 7.64 10.11 3.69
CA LYS A 119 8.05 11.18 2.77
C LYS A 119 7.60 10.88 1.35
N ASN A 120 7.88 9.68 0.86
CA ASN A 120 7.60 9.31 -0.52
C ASN A 120 6.90 7.97 -0.63
N MET A 121 6.05 7.86 -1.64
CA MET A 121 5.49 6.60 -2.11
C MET A 121 5.99 6.33 -3.52
N ILE A 122 6.37 5.10 -3.77
CA ILE A 122 6.78 4.59 -5.07
C ILE A 122 5.81 3.45 -5.40
N TYR A 123 5.08 3.58 -6.50
CA TYR A 123 4.03 2.64 -6.88
C TYR A 123 3.92 2.52 -8.41
N ILE A 124 3.24 1.47 -8.87
CA ILE A 124 2.97 1.22 -10.29
C ILE A 124 1.72 2.01 -10.70
N GLY A 125 1.86 2.81 -11.76
CA GLY A 125 0.80 3.60 -12.37
C GLY A 125 -0.17 2.76 -13.20
N HIS A 126 -1.08 3.44 -13.92
CA HIS A 126 -2.07 2.74 -14.74
C HIS A 126 -1.47 2.20 -16.03
N ASP A 127 -0.41 2.85 -16.54
CA ASP A 127 0.28 2.49 -17.77
C ASP A 127 1.49 1.57 -17.51
N GLY A 128 1.58 1.01 -16.29
CA GLY A 128 2.67 0.14 -15.85
C GLY A 128 3.96 0.90 -15.46
N GLU A 129 3.93 2.23 -15.48
CA GLU A 129 5.06 3.08 -15.15
C GLU A 129 5.34 3.13 -13.64
N ILE A 130 6.61 3.27 -13.26
CA ILE A 130 6.99 3.47 -11.85
C ILE A 130 6.83 4.94 -11.49
N ILE A 131 5.84 5.25 -10.65
CA ILE A 131 5.57 6.60 -10.16
C ILE A 131 6.17 6.76 -8.78
N LYS A 132 6.97 7.81 -8.60
CA LYS A 132 7.41 8.30 -7.29
C LYS A 132 6.72 9.62 -6.98
N ARG A 133 6.10 9.71 -5.80
CA ARG A 133 5.35 10.88 -5.36
C ARG A 133 5.61 11.20 -3.90
N ASP A 134 5.56 12.47 -3.54
CA ASP A 134 5.47 12.87 -2.13
C ASP A 134 4.10 12.51 -1.57
N ILE A 135 4.04 12.05 -0.32
CA ILE A 135 2.75 11.66 0.27
C ILE A 135 1.78 12.85 0.36
N CYS A 136 2.30 14.06 0.57
CA CYS A 136 1.51 15.28 0.69
C CYS A 136 0.87 15.70 -0.64
N GLU A 137 1.44 15.26 -1.77
CA GLU A 137 0.91 15.55 -3.11
C GLU A 137 0.00 14.46 -3.65
N PHE A 138 -0.03 13.29 -3.00
CA PHE A 138 -0.88 12.18 -3.41
C PHE A 138 -2.33 12.41 -2.97
N HIS A 139 -3.25 12.22 -3.90
CA HIS A 139 -4.68 12.26 -3.65
C HIS A 139 -5.31 11.07 -4.36
N THR A 140 -6.25 10.42 -3.69
CA THR A 140 -6.96 9.27 -4.25
C THR A 140 -8.42 9.33 -3.83
N THR A 141 -9.31 8.88 -4.72
CA THR A 141 -10.71 8.57 -4.40
C THR A 141 -10.98 7.07 -4.52
N HIS A 142 -9.94 6.29 -4.80
CA HIS A 142 -10.04 4.85 -5.05
C HIS A 142 -10.42 4.11 -3.76
N ARG A 143 -11.60 3.48 -3.80
CA ARG A 143 -12.08 2.56 -2.77
C ARG A 143 -11.76 1.13 -3.16
N CYS A 144 -11.28 0.33 -2.20
CA CYS A 144 -11.00 -1.08 -2.44
C CYS A 144 -12.30 -1.87 -2.71
N GLY A 145 -12.17 -3.00 -3.41
CA GLY A 145 -13.31 -3.86 -3.74
C GLY A 145 -14.07 -4.32 -2.49
N GLY A 146 -13.36 -4.61 -1.39
CA GLY A 146 -13.98 -4.99 -0.12
C GLY A 146 -14.88 -3.89 0.46
N LYS A 147 -14.40 -2.63 0.50
CA LYS A 147 -15.20 -1.49 0.99
C LYS A 147 -16.42 -1.23 0.09
N LYS A 148 -16.27 -1.34 -1.23
CA LYS A 148 -17.40 -1.22 -2.17
C LYS A 148 -18.45 -2.31 -1.93
N ALA A 149 -18.03 -3.56 -1.75
CA ALA A 149 -18.94 -4.67 -1.48
C ALA A 149 -19.75 -4.47 -0.18
N ILE A 150 -19.14 -3.92 0.86
CA ILE A 150 -19.84 -3.57 2.12
C ILE A 150 -20.86 -2.44 1.88
N ILE A 151 -20.46 -1.35 1.22
CA ILE A 151 -21.35 -0.21 0.93
C ILE A 151 -22.56 -0.64 0.10
N GLU A 152 -22.33 -1.49 -0.90
CA GLU A 152 -23.35 -2.04 -1.79
C GLU A 152 -24.14 -3.21 -1.16
N LYS A 153 -23.89 -3.55 0.12
CA LYS A 153 -24.53 -4.65 0.86
C LYS A 153 -24.39 -6.02 0.17
N ARG A 154 -23.29 -6.23 -0.55
CA ARG A 154 -22.92 -7.52 -1.17
C ARG A 154 -22.07 -8.39 -0.25
N ALA A 155 -21.58 -7.85 0.87
CA ALA A 155 -20.82 -8.56 1.88
C ALA A 155 -20.92 -7.86 3.23
N ASP A 156 -20.88 -8.64 4.32
CA ASP A 156 -20.91 -8.13 5.68
C ASP A 156 -19.58 -8.35 6.40
N ILE A 157 -19.25 -7.42 7.31
CA ILE A 157 -18.10 -7.59 8.20
C ILE A 157 -18.48 -8.60 9.29
N VAL A 158 -17.98 -9.81 9.18
CA VAL A 158 -18.08 -10.80 10.26
C VAL A 158 -17.00 -10.49 11.29
N ARG A 159 -17.38 -9.91 12.43
CA ARG A 159 -16.48 -9.73 13.57
C ARG A 159 -16.31 -11.08 14.27
N VAL A 160 -15.27 -11.84 13.88
CA VAL A 160 -14.85 -13.03 14.62
C VAL A 160 -14.18 -12.55 15.90
N ARG A 161 -14.79 -12.85 17.05
CA ARG A 161 -14.24 -12.59 18.39
C ARG A 161 -13.07 -13.50 18.70
#